data_AF-A0AAD8D3H0-F1
#
_entry.id   AF-A0AAD8D3H0-F1
#
_cell.length_a   1.000
_cell.length_b   1.000
_cell.length_c   1.000
_cell.angle_alpha   90.00
_cell.angle_beta   90.00
_cell.angle_gamma   90.00
#
_symmetry.space_group_name_H-M   'P 1'
#
loop_
_entity.id
_entity.type
_entity.pdbx_description
1 polymer ?
#
loop_
_entity_poly.entity_id
_entity_poly.type
_entity_poly.pdbx_seq_one_letter_code
_entity_poly.pdbx_strand_id
1 'polypeptide(L)'
;MSAVKTIRPGGCSHAKNGEKDTDESGNKKQSKSAECPDCDRSAEKRSDHIVCSVHLELPQSRRRKLILHVDLNNTILVSDAVTKQGTVAALDYFLSTATWGRVNRQGSWEWLSDMPSLLPPCQGAVTYYSQFGRVQDFTGTAEGQRFRGVLKEHLSLLEWRGEEDEELAVRGEDGRLYHWILPAFFQLLQALESQHREFCVVFRTFGTDLARVLGAMQRVLRDGAHPLFTGLQALPMPLNPTPGRIRCSKKNVVLSRGPSGLNKGDERSLYRYFSDLQGLGGLTIATQTWVESPSGLTPSILKCSTSSLTTTFG
;
A
#
# COMPACT_ATOMS: atom_id res chain seq x y z
N MET A 1 18.77 30.65 -29.91
CA MET A 1 20.19 30.65 -29.46
C MET A 1 20.27 29.82 -28.19
N SER A 2 21.12 28.79 -28.23
CA SER A 2 21.61 27.88 -27.17
C SER A 2 20.60 27.08 -26.34
N ALA A 3 20.80 25.79 -26.04
CA ALA A 3 21.51 24.68 -26.66
C ALA A 3 21.06 23.44 -25.85
N VAL A 4 20.43 22.47 -26.51
CA VAL A 4 20.10 21.17 -25.94
C VAL A 4 21.35 20.30 -25.97
N LYS A 5 21.77 19.74 -24.82
CA LYS A 5 22.90 18.83 -24.73
C LYS A 5 22.43 17.46 -24.22
N THR A 6 22.26 16.54 -25.17
CA THR A 6 21.99 15.12 -24.98
C THR A 6 23.28 14.41 -24.54
N ILE A 7 23.23 13.65 -23.44
CA ILE A 7 24.34 12.80 -22.97
C ILE A 7 24.10 11.38 -23.48
N ARG A 8 25.07 10.85 -24.24
CA ARG A 8 25.18 9.42 -24.63
C ARG A 8 26.03 8.66 -23.61
N PRO A 9 25.81 7.36 -23.40
CA PRO A 9 26.68 6.53 -22.56
C PRO A 9 27.88 6.01 -23.35
N GLY A 10 29.10 6.36 -22.91
CA GLY A 10 30.32 5.58 -23.17
C GLY A 10 30.46 4.54 -22.05
N GLY A 11 30.86 3.30 -22.27
CA GLY A 11 32.05 2.86 -23.00
C GLY A 11 32.93 2.16 -21.97
N CYS A 12 32.70 0.85 -21.75
CA CYS A 12 33.42 0.05 -20.77
C CYS A 12 34.65 -0.56 -21.45
N SER A 13 35.84 -0.18 -20.98
CA SER A 13 37.14 -0.62 -21.48
C SER A 13 37.56 -1.95 -20.84
N HIS A 14 37.96 -2.88 -21.70
CA HIS A 14 38.61 -4.14 -21.36
C HIS A 14 39.97 -3.91 -20.69
N ALA A 15 40.17 -4.50 -19.51
CA ALA A 15 41.49 -4.79 -18.96
C ALA A 15 41.88 -6.23 -19.34
N LYS A 16 42.91 -6.35 -20.17
CA LYS A 16 43.63 -7.59 -20.46
C LYS A 16 44.60 -7.86 -19.31
N ASN A 17 44.59 -9.06 -18.76
CA ASN A 17 45.75 -9.66 -18.12
C ASN A 17 45.92 -11.04 -18.76
N GLY A 18 47.09 -11.27 -19.35
CA GLY A 18 47.52 -12.55 -19.88
C GLY A 18 48.95 -12.81 -19.43
N GLU A 19 49.14 -14.01 -18.90
CA GLU A 19 50.36 -14.81 -18.75
C GLU A 19 49.88 -16.01 -17.91
N LYS A 20 50.27 -17.26 -18.11
CA LYS A 20 51.18 -17.99 -19.00
C LYS A 20 50.85 -19.45 -18.65
N ASP A 21 50.85 -20.38 -19.60
CA ASP A 21 51.37 -21.74 -19.37
C ASP A 21 51.40 -22.54 -20.67
N THR A 22 52.56 -23.14 -20.88
CA THR A 22 53.02 -23.91 -22.03
C THR A 22 52.70 -25.39 -21.89
N ASP A 23 52.25 -25.97 -23.01
CA ASP A 23 52.55 -27.28 -23.59
C ASP A 23 52.54 -28.57 -22.74
N GLU A 24 51.67 -29.48 -23.19
CA GLU A 24 51.99 -30.74 -23.90
C GLU A 24 51.40 -32.04 -23.33
N SER A 25 51.09 -32.93 -24.28
CA SER A 25 50.85 -34.39 -24.21
C SER A 25 49.40 -34.95 -24.19
N GLY A 26 48.89 -35.19 -25.40
CA GLY A 26 48.38 -36.47 -25.93
C GLY A 26 47.33 -37.29 -25.14
N ASN A 27 46.15 -37.55 -25.75
CA ASN A 27 45.91 -38.76 -26.55
C ASN A 27 44.48 -38.78 -27.14
N LYS A 28 44.35 -39.32 -28.35
CA LYS A 28 43.14 -39.47 -29.17
C LYS A 28 42.16 -40.52 -28.62
N LYS A 29 40.84 -40.31 -28.82
CA LYS A 29 39.94 -41.28 -29.47
C LYS A 29 38.62 -40.66 -29.96
N GLN A 30 38.42 -40.78 -31.28
CA GLN A 30 37.19 -40.89 -32.10
C GLN A 30 35.96 -41.46 -31.36
N SER A 31 34.67 -41.27 -31.72
CA SER A 31 33.96 -40.73 -32.89
C SER A 31 32.45 -40.92 -32.64
N LYS A 32 31.58 -40.02 -33.13
CA LYS A 32 30.52 -40.30 -34.13
C LYS A 32 29.46 -39.19 -34.18
N SER A 33 29.24 -38.73 -35.39
CA SER A 33 28.26 -37.80 -35.93
C SER A 33 26.98 -38.51 -36.40
N ALA A 34 25.86 -37.78 -36.42
CA ALA A 34 24.72 -37.89 -37.35
C ALA A 34 23.79 -36.68 -37.08
N GLU A 35 23.95 -35.56 -37.77
CA GLU A 35 23.27 -35.16 -39.04
C GLU A 35 21.78 -34.79 -38.90
N CYS A 36 21.50 -33.49 -39.10
CA CYS A 36 20.23 -32.92 -39.53
C CYS A 36 20.07 -33.11 -41.05
N PRO A 37 18.83 -33.25 -41.56
CA PRO A 37 18.53 -32.91 -42.93
C PRO A 37 17.83 -31.55 -43.05
N ASP A 38 18.44 -30.78 -43.92
CA ASP A 38 18.07 -29.57 -44.63
C ASP A 38 16.63 -29.05 -44.67
N CYS A 39 16.61 -27.72 -44.63
CA CYS A 39 15.61 -26.82 -45.17
C CYS A 39 15.53 -26.92 -46.69
N ASP A 40 14.32 -26.78 -47.27
CA ASP A 40 14.18 -26.02 -48.50
C ASP A 40 12.85 -25.25 -48.56
N ARG A 41 12.97 -24.02 -49.07
CA ARG A 41 11.92 -23.01 -49.26
C ARG A 41 11.27 -23.22 -50.62
N SER A 42 9.95 -23.09 -50.72
CA SER A 42 9.35 -22.18 -51.72
C SER A 42 7.89 -21.85 -51.39
N ALA A 43 7.55 -20.58 -51.59
CA ALA A 43 6.25 -19.97 -51.37
C ALA A 43 5.26 -20.34 -52.49
N GLU A 44 3.96 -20.38 -52.18
CA GLU A 44 2.96 -19.59 -52.91
C GLU A 44 1.57 -19.55 -52.25
N LYS A 45 0.87 -18.46 -52.57
CA LYS A 45 -0.38 -17.93 -52.02
C LYS A 45 -1.58 -18.89 -52.15
N ARG A 46 -2.44 -18.90 -51.13
CA ARG A 46 -3.89 -18.81 -51.34
C ARG A 46 -4.59 -18.13 -50.15
N SER A 47 -5.23 -17.03 -50.50
CA SER A 47 -6.15 -16.26 -49.68
C SER A 47 -7.48 -17.02 -49.63
N ASP A 48 -7.97 -17.33 -48.44
CA ASP A 48 -9.39 -17.53 -48.21
C ASP A 48 -9.77 -16.85 -46.88
N HIS A 49 -10.67 -15.88 -47.01
CA HIS A 49 -11.23 -15.09 -45.93
C HIS A 49 -12.00 -15.98 -44.96
N ILE A 50 -11.46 -16.18 -43.76
CA ILE A 50 -12.27 -16.58 -42.59
C ILE A 50 -12.51 -15.32 -41.79
N VAL A 51 -13.72 -14.78 -41.95
CA VAL A 51 -14.27 -13.75 -41.07
C VAL A 51 -14.46 -14.38 -39.70
N CYS A 52 -13.45 -14.27 -38.84
CA CYS A 52 -13.56 -14.67 -37.44
C CYS A 52 -14.19 -13.51 -36.65
N SER A 53 -15.47 -13.25 -36.91
CA SER A 53 -16.32 -12.45 -36.03
C SER A 53 -17.10 -13.40 -35.13
N VAL A 54 -16.45 -13.80 -34.05
CA VAL A 54 -17.14 -14.25 -32.84
C VAL A 54 -16.31 -13.76 -31.67
N HIS A 55 -16.59 -12.53 -31.23
CA HIS A 55 -16.51 -12.24 -29.80
C HIS A 55 -17.50 -13.16 -29.11
N LEU A 56 -17.07 -14.39 -28.84
CA LEU A 56 -17.64 -15.17 -27.75
C LEU A 56 -17.25 -14.41 -26.48
N GLU A 57 -18.05 -13.41 -26.12
CA GLU A 57 -18.13 -12.92 -24.77
C GLU A 57 -18.54 -14.10 -23.90
N LEU A 58 -17.54 -14.80 -23.38
CA LEU A 58 -17.72 -15.58 -22.16
C LEU A 58 -18.43 -14.66 -21.18
N PRO A 59 -19.55 -15.07 -20.55
CA PRO A 59 -20.20 -14.24 -19.56
C PRO A 59 -19.13 -13.83 -18.57
N GLN A 60 -18.84 -12.53 -18.46
CA GLN A 60 -18.04 -12.04 -17.36
C GLN A 60 -18.79 -12.50 -16.12
N SER A 61 -18.31 -13.58 -15.48
CA SER A 61 -18.86 -14.04 -14.21
C SER A 61 -18.88 -12.79 -13.33
N ARG A 62 -20.06 -12.26 -12.99
CA ARG A 62 -20.18 -10.96 -12.31
C ARG A 62 -19.23 -10.97 -11.14
N ARG A 63 -18.13 -10.23 -11.26
CA ARG A 63 -17.11 -10.19 -10.21
C ARG A 63 -17.82 -9.66 -8.98
N ARG A 64 -17.69 -10.39 -7.86
CA ARG A 64 -18.31 -9.94 -6.60
C ARG A 64 -17.79 -8.54 -6.29
N LYS A 65 -18.71 -7.67 -5.85
CA LYS A 65 -18.39 -6.34 -5.38
C LYS A 65 -17.25 -6.38 -4.37
N LEU A 66 -16.28 -5.48 -4.50
CA LEU A 66 -15.20 -5.31 -3.54
C LEU A 66 -15.63 -4.32 -2.46
N ILE A 67 -15.51 -4.67 -1.18
CA ILE A 67 -15.71 -3.74 -0.08
C ILE A 67 -14.37 -3.59 0.63
N LEU A 68 -13.74 -2.44 0.47
CA LEU A 68 -12.44 -2.15 1.04
C LEU A 68 -12.62 -1.38 2.35
N HIS A 69 -12.26 -2.03 3.45
CA HIS A 69 -12.18 -1.36 4.75
C HIS A 69 -10.78 -0.79 4.94
N VAL A 70 -10.68 0.54 4.98
CA VAL A 70 -9.41 1.26 5.06
C VAL A 70 -9.30 1.91 6.43
N ASP A 71 -8.31 1.53 7.22
CA ASP A 71 -7.95 2.29 8.42
C ASP A 71 -7.33 3.64 8.00
N LEU A 72 -7.50 4.70 8.80
CA LEU A 72 -6.98 6.02 8.43
C LEU A 72 -5.50 6.19 8.80
N ASN A 73 -5.21 6.16 10.10
CA ASN A 73 -3.92 6.55 10.66
C ASN A 73 -2.85 5.51 10.27
N ASN A 74 -1.67 5.98 9.86
CA ASN A 74 -0.57 5.14 9.38
C ASN A 74 -0.90 4.24 8.17
N THR A 75 -2.03 4.48 7.48
CA THR A 75 -2.45 3.72 6.30
C THR A 75 -2.68 4.64 5.10
N ILE A 76 -3.55 5.65 5.24
CA ILE A 76 -3.73 6.69 4.21
C ILE A 76 -3.37 8.09 4.73
N LEU A 77 -3.23 8.26 6.03
CA LEU A 77 -2.73 9.48 6.67
C LEU A 77 -1.35 9.20 7.26
N VAL A 78 -0.38 10.04 6.93
CA VAL A 78 0.95 10.04 7.56
C VAL A 78 0.93 11.07 8.69
N SER A 79 0.17 10.76 9.73
CA SER A 79 -0.05 11.57 10.92
C SER A 79 -0.90 10.77 11.90
N ASP A 80 -0.86 11.12 13.17
CA ASP A 80 -1.75 10.53 14.17
C ASP A 80 -2.25 11.58 15.16
N ALA A 81 -3.52 11.96 15.02
CA ALA A 81 -4.16 12.92 15.92
C ALA A 81 -4.27 12.40 17.36
N VAL A 82 -4.37 11.09 17.57
CA VAL A 82 -4.49 10.49 18.91
C VAL A 82 -3.18 10.63 19.68
N THR A 83 -2.05 10.36 19.01
CA THR A 83 -0.73 10.50 19.62
C THR A 83 -0.03 11.82 19.33
N LYS A 84 -0.73 12.77 18.70
CA LYS A 84 -0.26 14.12 18.34
C LYS A 84 1.02 14.12 17.50
N GLN A 85 1.13 13.18 16.56
CA GLN A 85 2.22 13.16 15.59
C GLN A 85 1.81 13.85 14.30
N GLY A 86 2.58 14.86 13.88
CA GLY A 86 2.53 15.38 12.53
C GLY A 86 3.29 14.48 11.55
N THR A 87 3.44 14.94 10.32
CA THR A 87 3.91 14.09 9.21
C THR A 87 5.34 13.62 9.36
N VAL A 88 6.24 14.49 9.83
CA VAL A 88 7.65 14.12 10.00
C VAL A 88 7.78 13.09 11.12
N ALA A 89 7.16 13.37 12.28
CA ALA A 89 7.24 12.48 13.44
C ALA A 89 6.51 11.14 13.20
N ALA A 90 5.41 11.13 12.46
CA ALA A 90 4.67 9.91 12.15
C ALA A 90 5.46 9.00 11.19
N LEU A 91 6.08 9.57 10.15
CA LEU A 91 6.91 8.79 9.22
C LEU A 91 8.18 8.27 9.89
N ASP A 92 8.86 9.11 10.67
CA ASP A 92 10.04 8.72 11.44
C ASP A 92 9.72 7.59 12.43
N TYR A 93 8.59 7.70 13.14
CA TYR A 93 8.07 6.63 13.98
C TYR A 93 7.76 5.36 13.17
N PHE A 94 7.08 5.48 12.03
CA PHE A 94 6.75 4.34 11.19
C PHE A 94 7.99 3.56 10.76
N LEU A 95 9.10 4.23 10.44
CA LEU A 95 10.36 3.56 10.11
C LEU A 95 10.86 2.64 11.22
N SER A 96 10.69 2.99 12.50
CA SER A 96 11.06 2.09 13.61
C SER A 96 10.24 0.78 13.62
N THR A 97 9.04 0.80 13.03
CA THR A 97 8.14 -0.36 12.92
C THR A 97 8.40 -1.20 11.67
N ALA A 98 9.12 -0.66 10.68
CA ALA A 98 9.43 -1.30 9.41
C ALA A 98 10.92 -1.63 9.23
N THR A 99 11.76 -1.37 10.25
CA THR A 99 13.20 -1.65 10.22
C THR A 99 13.51 -2.82 11.14
N TRP A 100 14.39 -3.72 10.66
CA TRP A 100 14.52 -5.06 11.21
C TRP A 100 15.93 -5.33 11.74
N GLY A 101 15.99 -5.94 12.91
CA GLY A 101 17.23 -6.37 13.53
C GLY A 101 17.02 -7.57 14.45
N ARG A 102 18.03 -7.83 15.27
CA ARG A 102 18.00 -8.84 16.32
C ARG A 102 18.93 -8.45 17.46
N VAL A 103 18.71 -9.04 18.62
CA VAL A 103 19.69 -9.01 19.71
C VAL A 103 20.68 -10.15 19.49
N ASN A 104 21.97 -9.83 19.40
CA ASN A 104 23.03 -10.82 19.24
C ASN A 104 23.30 -11.58 20.55
N ARG A 105 24.22 -12.54 20.53
CA ARG A 105 24.55 -13.38 21.70
C ARG A 105 25.11 -12.58 22.88
N GLN A 106 25.67 -11.40 22.61
CA GLN A 106 26.24 -10.49 23.59
C GLN A 106 25.20 -9.51 24.16
N GLY A 107 23.93 -9.60 23.73
CA GLY A 107 22.87 -8.72 24.18
C GLY A 107 22.82 -7.37 23.45
N SER A 108 23.61 -7.18 22.38
CA SER A 108 23.64 -5.94 21.61
C SER A 108 22.74 -6.01 20.37
N TRP A 109 22.20 -4.86 19.97
CA TRP A 109 21.40 -4.74 18.76
C TRP A 109 22.24 -4.89 17.50
N GLU A 110 21.76 -5.69 16.55
CA GLU A 110 22.35 -5.90 15.23
C GLU A 110 21.27 -5.69 14.16
N TRP A 111 21.51 -4.78 13.22
CA TRP A 111 20.61 -4.55 12.09
C TRP A 111 20.73 -5.70 11.08
N LEU A 112 19.58 -6.17 10.58
CA LEU A 112 19.52 -7.22 9.56
C LEU A 112 19.35 -6.65 8.14
N SER A 113 18.97 -5.38 8.03
CA SER A 113 18.75 -4.66 6.78
C SER A 113 18.93 -3.16 6.98
N ASP A 114 19.48 -2.48 5.98
CA ASP A 114 19.52 -1.01 5.90
C ASP A 114 18.31 -0.44 5.13
N MET A 115 17.42 -1.30 4.64
CA MET A 115 16.17 -0.93 4.00
C MET A 115 14.97 -1.32 4.87
N PRO A 116 13.96 -0.44 5.01
CA PRO A 116 12.72 -0.82 5.65
C PRO A 116 11.95 -1.84 4.80
N SER A 117 11.16 -2.68 5.46
CA SER A 117 10.30 -3.67 4.85
C SER A 117 9.06 -3.88 5.71
N LEU A 118 7.92 -4.11 5.08
CA LEU A 118 6.68 -4.49 5.78
C LEU A 118 6.73 -5.93 6.31
N LEU A 119 7.62 -6.75 5.77
CA LEU A 119 7.76 -8.16 6.13
C LEU A 119 9.14 -8.42 6.75
N PRO A 120 9.22 -9.34 7.73
CA PRO A 120 10.49 -9.74 8.30
C PRO A 120 11.42 -10.31 7.21
N PRO A 121 12.70 -9.92 7.19
CA PRO A 121 13.65 -10.45 6.20
C PRO A 121 13.99 -11.93 6.45
N CYS A 122 13.88 -12.40 7.69
CA CYS A 122 14.13 -13.80 8.06
C CYS A 122 13.43 -14.18 9.37
N GLN A 123 13.41 -15.48 9.68
CA GLN A 123 12.86 -15.97 10.94
C GLN A 123 13.66 -15.43 12.14
N GLY A 124 12.95 -14.97 13.17
CA GLY A 124 13.56 -14.40 14.38
C GLY A 124 13.98 -12.93 14.26
N ALA A 125 13.81 -12.32 13.08
CA ALA A 125 13.93 -10.87 12.94
C ALA A 125 12.81 -10.19 13.74
N VAL A 126 13.18 -9.14 14.47
CA VAL A 126 12.25 -8.29 15.22
C VAL A 126 12.40 -6.86 14.73
N THR A 127 11.32 -6.09 14.79
CA THR A 127 11.38 -4.67 14.44
C THR A 127 12.03 -3.89 15.58
N TYR A 128 12.69 -2.78 15.27
CA TYR A 128 13.27 -1.93 16.31
C TYR A 128 12.21 -1.51 17.34
N TYR A 129 11.02 -1.14 16.87
CA TYR A 129 9.88 -0.82 17.72
C TYR A 129 9.47 -1.97 18.65
N SER A 130 9.41 -3.22 18.16
CA SER A 130 9.02 -4.34 19.01
C SER A 130 10.04 -4.64 20.12
N GLN A 131 11.31 -4.31 19.89
CA GLN A 131 12.40 -4.53 20.85
C GLN A 131 12.51 -3.41 21.88
N PHE A 132 12.40 -2.15 21.45
CA PHE A 132 12.69 -0.97 22.28
C PHE A 132 11.46 -0.11 22.59
N GLY A 133 10.31 -0.45 22.02
CA GLY A 133 9.09 0.35 22.11
C GLY A 133 9.15 1.60 21.24
N ARG A 134 8.36 2.60 21.62
CA ARG A 134 8.26 3.86 20.90
C ARG A 134 9.47 4.74 21.21
N VAL A 135 10.18 5.15 20.16
CA VAL A 135 11.28 6.11 20.24
C VAL A 135 10.86 7.39 19.50
N GLN A 136 11.05 8.54 20.15
CA GLN A 136 10.88 9.84 19.50
C GLN A 136 12.16 10.17 18.72
N ASP A 137 12.00 10.74 17.52
CA ASP A 137 13.14 11.11 16.66
C ASP A 137 14.08 9.92 16.40
N PHE A 138 13.51 8.79 15.99
CA PHE A 138 14.20 7.53 15.73
C PHE A 138 15.41 7.74 14.81
N THR A 139 15.24 8.42 13.68
CA THR A 139 16.36 8.68 12.76
C THR A 139 17.33 9.76 13.24
N GLY A 140 17.02 10.47 14.33
CA GLY A 140 17.96 11.33 15.05
C GLY A 140 18.85 10.58 16.04
N THR A 141 18.49 9.36 16.43
CA THR A 141 19.28 8.51 17.36
C THR A 141 20.51 7.89 16.71
N ALA A 142 21.47 7.45 17.53
CA ALA A 142 22.69 6.79 17.06
C ALA A 142 22.39 5.47 16.32
N GLU A 143 21.36 4.75 16.76
CA GLU A 143 20.93 3.49 16.17
C GLU A 143 20.17 3.70 14.86
N GLY A 144 19.27 4.70 14.82
CA GLY A 144 18.38 4.96 13.69
C GLY A 144 18.94 5.88 12.60
N GLN A 145 20.05 6.58 12.84
CA GLN A 145 20.63 7.54 11.88
C GLN A 145 20.85 7.00 10.46
N ARG A 146 21.07 5.69 10.32
CA ARG A 146 21.24 5.04 9.00
C ARG A 146 19.99 5.15 8.13
N PHE A 147 18.80 5.25 8.72
CA PHE A 147 17.53 5.37 8.00
C PHE A 147 17.13 6.83 7.74
N ARG A 148 17.96 7.81 8.14
CA ARG A 148 17.68 9.24 7.91
C ARG A 148 17.57 9.58 6.42
N GLY A 149 18.35 8.91 5.57
CA GLY A 149 18.24 9.04 4.11
C GLY A 149 16.87 8.61 3.60
N VAL A 150 16.38 7.47 4.11
CA VAL A 150 15.05 6.93 3.76
C VAL A 150 13.94 7.87 4.21
N LEU A 151 14.02 8.42 5.43
CA LEU A 151 13.07 9.43 5.91
C LEU A 151 13.01 10.63 4.96
N LYS A 152 14.18 11.21 4.61
CA LYS A 152 14.26 12.37 3.73
C LYS A 152 13.68 12.08 2.34
N GLU A 153 14.03 10.94 1.77
CA GLU A 153 13.50 10.50 0.47
C GLU A 153 11.98 10.40 0.51
N HIS A 154 11.42 9.71 1.50
CA HIS A 154 9.97 9.50 1.58
C HIS A 154 9.23 10.80 1.90
N LEU A 155 9.77 11.69 2.74
CA LEU A 155 9.19 13.03 2.93
C LEU A 155 9.11 13.80 1.62
N SER A 156 10.15 13.71 0.77
CA SER A 156 10.13 14.40 -0.53
C SER A 156 9.04 13.89 -1.49
N LEU A 157 8.65 12.61 -1.38
CA LEU A 157 7.53 12.03 -2.12
C LEU A 157 6.17 12.47 -1.59
N LEU A 158 6.11 12.88 -0.31
CA LEU A 158 4.90 13.36 0.34
C LEU A 158 4.71 14.88 0.21
N GLU A 159 5.69 15.61 -0.30
CA GLU A 159 5.62 17.09 -0.39
C GLU A 159 4.45 17.53 -1.27
N TRP A 160 3.65 18.45 -0.72
CA TRP A 160 2.58 19.12 -1.44
C TRP A 160 3.15 20.24 -2.29
N ARG A 161 2.91 20.19 -3.61
CA ARG A 161 3.42 21.17 -4.58
C ARG A 161 2.38 22.14 -5.12
N GLY A 162 1.14 22.07 -4.63
CA GLY A 162 0.09 23.03 -4.97
C GLY A 162 0.08 24.24 -4.04
N GLU A 163 -0.86 25.14 -4.27
CA GLU A 163 -1.22 26.20 -3.30
C GLU A 163 -1.65 25.58 -1.97
N GLU A 164 -1.42 26.28 -0.86
CA GLU A 164 -1.79 25.79 0.47
C GLU A 164 -3.31 25.50 0.53
N ASP A 165 -3.65 24.29 0.97
CA ASP A 165 -5.03 23.82 1.03
C ASP A 165 -5.28 23.15 2.39
N GLU A 166 -6.17 23.75 3.18
CA GLU A 166 -6.43 23.31 4.56
C GLU A 166 -7.05 21.90 4.65
N GLU A 167 -7.66 21.39 3.58
CA GLU A 167 -8.30 20.06 3.55
C GLU A 167 -7.38 19.00 2.95
N LEU A 168 -6.59 19.36 1.93
CA LEU A 168 -5.77 18.42 1.14
C LEU A 168 -4.30 18.39 1.56
N ALA A 169 -3.82 19.43 2.24
CA ALA A 169 -2.45 19.55 2.70
C ALA A 169 -2.35 19.68 4.22
N VAL A 170 -1.17 19.39 4.76
CA VAL A 170 -0.84 19.60 6.16
C VAL A 170 0.57 20.16 6.29
N ARG A 171 0.78 21.05 7.25
CA ARG A 171 2.11 21.56 7.59
C ARG A 171 2.79 20.59 8.56
N GLY A 172 3.94 20.06 8.16
CA GLY A 172 4.76 19.22 9.02
C GLY A 172 5.57 20.04 10.03
N GLU A 173 6.22 19.32 10.93
CA GLU A 173 7.04 19.88 12.00
C GLU A 173 8.26 20.66 11.48
N ASP A 174 8.72 20.35 10.27
CA ASP A 174 9.81 21.04 9.58
C ASP A 174 9.34 22.29 8.80
N GLY A 175 8.06 22.65 8.92
CA GLY A 175 7.45 23.82 8.28
C GLY A 175 7.04 23.60 6.82
N ARG A 176 7.33 22.44 6.22
CA ARG A 176 6.94 22.12 4.85
C ARG A 176 5.48 21.67 4.76
N LEU A 177 4.91 21.78 3.56
CA LEU A 177 3.57 21.28 3.27
C LEU A 177 3.65 19.87 2.69
N TYR A 178 2.78 18.99 3.16
CA TYR A 178 2.67 17.60 2.75
C TYR A 178 1.24 17.26 2.35
N HIS A 179 1.08 16.25 1.50
CA HIS A 179 -0.22 15.64 1.22
C HIS A 179 -0.84 15.12 2.52
N TRP A 180 -2.06 15.55 2.85
CA TRP A 180 -2.77 15.06 4.03
C TRP A 180 -3.20 13.60 3.86
N ILE A 181 -3.81 13.29 2.71
CA ILE A 181 -4.11 11.91 2.27
C ILE A 181 -3.02 11.48 1.29
N LEU A 182 -2.45 10.30 1.52
CA LEU A 182 -1.40 9.74 0.69
C LEU A 182 -1.77 9.70 -0.80
N PRO A 183 -0.88 10.16 -1.70
CA PRO A 183 -1.07 10.05 -3.16
C PRO A 183 -1.41 8.63 -3.63
N ALA A 184 -0.83 7.61 -2.98
CA ALA A 184 -1.09 6.20 -3.28
C ALA A 184 -2.57 5.79 -3.11
N PHE A 185 -3.32 6.44 -2.22
CA PHE A 185 -4.76 6.17 -2.06
C PHE A 185 -5.56 6.65 -3.28
N PHE A 186 -5.22 7.81 -3.82
CA PHE A 186 -5.84 8.32 -5.05
C PHE A 186 -5.51 7.43 -6.26
N GLN A 187 -4.26 6.96 -6.36
CA GLN A 187 -3.85 5.98 -7.37
C GLN A 187 -4.64 4.67 -7.24
N LEU A 188 -4.88 4.20 -6.01
CA LEU A 188 -5.73 3.03 -5.76
C LEU A 188 -7.15 3.24 -6.30
N LEU A 189 -7.77 4.40 -6.08
CA LEU A 189 -9.11 4.68 -6.61
C LEU A 189 -9.14 4.63 -8.14
N GLN A 190 -8.15 5.23 -8.81
CA GLN A 190 -8.04 5.17 -10.27
C GLN A 190 -7.83 3.73 -10.77
N ALA A 191 -7.01 2.95 -10.07
CA ALA A 191 -6.74 1.56 -10.42
C ALA A 191 -7.94 0.64 -10.18
N LEU A 192 -8.76 0.90 -9.17
CA LEU A 192 -10.00 0.17 -8.94
C LEU A 192 -11.05 0.47 -10.00
N GLU A 193 -11.17 1.74 -10.41
CA GLU A 193 -12.08 2.12 -11.49
C GLU A 193 -11.68 1.47 -12.83
N SER A 194 -10.38 1.49 -13.17
CA SER A 194 -9.92 0.93 -14.45
C SER A 194 -10.11 -0.59 -14.56
N GLN A 195 -10.37 -1.28 -13.45
CA GLN A 195 -10.72 -2.71 -13.45
C GLN A 195 -12.19 -2.98 -13.78
N HIS A 196 -13.02 -1.93 -13.95
CA HIS A 196 -14.46 -2.02 -14.19
C HIS A 196 -15.18 -2.97 -13.22
N ARG A 197 -14.71 -3.00 -11.97
CA ARG A 197 -15.27 -3.83 -10.90
C ARG A 197 -16.05 -2.93 -9.96
N GLU A 198 -17.27 -3.33 -9.59
CA GLU A 198 -18.00 -2.62 -8.54
C GLU A 198 -17.21 -2.66 -7.23
N PHE A 199 -16.95 -1.49 -6.63
CA PHE A 199 -16.27 -1.40 -5.35
C PHE A 199 -16.89 -0.34 -4.42
N CYS A 200 -16.61 -0.47 -3.13
CA CYS A 200 -16.93 0.50 -2.09
C CYS A 200 -15.74 0.64 -1.15
N VAL A 201 -15.47 1.85 -0.68
CA VAL A 201 -14.45 2.14 0.33
C VAL A 201 -15.11 2.62 1.61
N VAL A 202 -14.80 1.93 2.70
CA VAL A 202 -15.26 2.25 4.05
C VAL A 202 -14.05 2.68 4.89
N PHE A 203 -13.90 3.98 5.08
CA PHE A 203 -12.92 4.54 6.00
C PHE A 203 -13.27 4.14 7.44
N ARG A 204 -12.27 3.75 8.22
CA ARG A 204 -12.38 3.41 9.62
C ARG A 204 -11.34 4.16 10.41
N THR A 205 -11.73 4.67 11.57
CA THR A 205 -10.79 5.29 12.49
C THR A 205 -11.29 5.20 13.93
N PHE A 206 -10.36 5.15 14.87
CA PHE A 206 -10.64 5.40 16.29
C PHE A 206 -10.54 6.90 16.65
N GLY A 207 -9.92 7.69 15.78
CA GLY A 207 -9.64 9.12 15.97
C GLY A 207 -10.74 10.04 15.46
N THR A 208 -10.37 11.31 15.28
CA THR A 208 -11.26 12.41 14.91
C THR A 208 -11.15 12.83 13.44
N ASP A 209 -10.24 12.20 12.69
CA ASP A 209 -9.85 12.64 11.34
C ASP A 209 -10.89 12.34 10.25
N LEU A 210 -11.89 11.51 10.54
CA LEU A 210 -12.85 11.04 9.54
C LEU A 210 -13.63 12.18 8.86
N ALA A 211 -14.05 13.20 9.61
CA ALA A 211 -14.81 14.31 9.02
C ALA A 211 -13.97 15.07 7.98
N ARG A 212 -12.71 15.36 8.31
CA ARG A 212 -11.76 16.02 7.41
C ARG A 212 -11.45 15.15 6.18
N VAL A 213 -11.26 13.85 6.37
CA VAL A 213 -11.06 12.93 5.22
C VAL A 213 -12.25 12.92 4.28
N LEU A 214 -13.49 12.89 4.80
CA LEU A 214 -14.68 12.96 3.96
C LEU A 214 -14.80 14.33 3.26
N GLY A 215 -14.47 15.44 3.93
CA GLY A 215 -14.41 16.77 3.33
C GLY A 215 -13.39 16.87 2.20
N ALA A 216 -12.16 16.41 2.43
CA ALA A 216 -11.11 16.29 1.43
C ALA A 216 -11.56 15.47 0.22
N MET A 217 -12.12 14.27 0.44
CA MET A 217 -12.63 13.44 -0.65
C MET A 217 -13.77 14.12 -1.42
N GLN A 218 -14.63 14.89 -0.76
CA GLN A 218 -15.69 15.64 -1.43
C GLN A 218 -15.11 16.67 -2.40
N ARG A 219 -14.10 17.42 -1.98
CA ARG A 219 -13.42 18.41 -2.84
C ARG A 219 -12.71 17.75 -4.01
N VAL A 220 -12.06 16.61 -3.80
CA VAL A 220 -11.40 15.87 -4.88
C VAL A 220 -12.40 15.33 -5.90
N LEU A 221 -13.50 14.71 -5.44
CA LEU A 221 -14.47 14.06 -6.33
C LEU A 221 -15.45 15.03 -6.99
N ARG A 222 -15.76 16.17 -6.37
CA ARG A 222 -16.70 17.16 -6.92
C ARG A 222 -15.99 18.27 -7.70
N ASP A 223 -14.90 18.79 -7.14
CA ASP A 223 -14.26 20.01 -7.63
C ASP A 223 -12.94 19.75 -8.38
N GLY A 224 -12.49 18.49 -8.43
CA GLY A 224 -11.21 18.13 -9.05
C GLY A 224 -10.01 18.76 -8.34
N ALA A 225 -10.13 19.08 -7.05
CA ALA A 225 -9.23 19.99 -6.34
C ALA A 225 -7.80 19.46 -6.11
N HIS A 226 -7.53 18.16 -6.33
CA HIS A 226 -6.18 17.63 -6.14
C HIS A 226 -5.28 17.88 -7.37
N PRO A 227 -4.14 18.57 -7.25
CA PRO A 227 -3.33 19.02 -8.38
C PRO A 227 -2.78 17.86 -9.23
N LEU A 228 -2.46 16.73 -8.60
CA LEU A 228 -1.96 15.53 -9.28
C LEU A 228 -3.05 14.56 -9.75
N PHE A 229 -4.31 14.74 -9.31
CA PHE A 229 -5.39 13.76 -9.52
C PHE A 229 -6.70 14.43 -9.95
N THR A 230 -6.61 15.44 -10.82
CA THR A 230 -7.76 16.20 -11.33
C THR A 230 -8.80 15.32 -12.06
N GLY A 231 -8.36 14.21 -12.65
CA GLY A 231 -9.23 13.24 -13.32
C GLY A 231 -10.18 12.47 -12.40
N LEU A 232 -9.98 12.52 -11.06
CA LEU A 232 -10.86 11.81 -10.11
C LEU A 232 -12.29 12.34 -10.10
N GLN A 233 -12.52 13.59 -10.52
CA GLN A 233 -13.87 14.16 -10.62
C GLN A 233 -14.76 13.43 -11.64
N ALA A 234 -14.15 12.71 -12.60
CA ALA A 234 -14.87 11.95 -13.61
C ALA A 234 -15.32 10.57 -13.10
N LEU A 235 -14.89 10.16 -11.90
CA LEU A 235 -15.29 8.89 -11.31
C LEU A 235 -16.77 8.94 -10.88
N PRO A 236 -17.63 8.02 -11.33
CA PRO A 236 -19.04 7.96 -10.94
C PRO A 236 -19.20 7.35 -9.54
N MET A 237 -18.56 7.96 -8.54
CA MET A 237 -18.40 7.38 -7.22
C MET A 237 -19.12 8.23 -6.16
N PRO A 238 -20.27 7.77 -5.63
CA PRO A 238 -21.01 8.54 -4.65
C PRO A 238 -20.20 8.64 -3.35
N LEU A 239 -20.20 9.81 -2.73
CA LEU A 239 -19.62 10.03 -1.41
C LEU A 239 -20.74 10.22 -0.40
N ASN A 240 -20.71 9.46 0.69
CA ASN A 240 -21.52 9.73 1.87
C ASN A 240 -20.70 10.58 2.85
N PRO A 241 -21.00 11.89 2.98
CA PRO A 241 -20.23 12.79 3.83
C PRO A 241 -20.59 12.64 5.32
N THR A 242 -21.62 11.87 5.68
CA THR A 242 -22.05 11.71 7.07
C THR A 242 -21.24 10.59 7.75
N PRO A 243 -20.41 10.92 8.75
CA PRO A 243 -19.72 9.90 9.53
C PRO A 243 -20.72 8.97 10.21
N GLY A 244 -20.53 7.66 10.05
CA GLY A 244 -21.21 6.69 10.91
C GLY A 244 -20.36 6.39 12.14
N ARG A 245 -20.95 5.65 13.07
CA ARG A 245 -20.29 5.22 14.31
C ARG A 245 -20.58 3.74 14.54
N ILE A 246 -19.55 3.00 14.90
CA ILE A 246 -19.68 1.61 15.34
C ILE A 246 -19.26 1.50 16.80
N ARG A 247 -20.10 0.87 17.61
CA ARG A 247 -19.82 0.54 19.00
C ARG A 247 -19.95 -0.96 19.17
N CYS A 248 -18.87 -1.60 19.58
CA CYS A 248 -18.92 -3.00 19.97
C CYS A 248 -19.24 -3.07 21.48
N SER A 249 -19.66 -4.23 21.94
CA SER A 249 -19.77 -4.60 23.34
C SER A 249 -19.62 -6.11 23.41
N LYS A 250 -19.45 -6.70 24.60
CA LYS A 250 -19.33 -8.16 24.75
C LYS A 250 -20.50 -8.94 24.13
N LYS A 251 -21.67 -8.32 23.98
CA LYS A 251 -22.91 -8.98 23.53
C LYS A 251 -23.45 -8.49 22.19
N ASN A 252 -23.08 -7.27 21.76
CA ASN A 252 -23.73 -6.63 20.62
C ASN A 252 -22.79 -5.68 19.89
N VAL A 253 -23.04 -5.52 18.58
CA VAL A 253 -22.47 -4.46 17.75
C VAL A 253 -23.59 -3.52 17.34
N VAL A 254 -23.38 -2.22 17.55
CA VAL A 254 -24.31 -1.14 17.24
C VAL A 254 -23.68 -0.27 16.16
N LEU A 255 -24.38 -0.09 15.04
CA LEU A 255 -23.94 0.76 13.94
C LEU A 255 -24.95 1.89 13.72
N SER A 256 -24.57 3.10 14.11
CA SER A 256 -25.41 4.28 13.91
C SER A 256 -24.85 5.12 12.76
N ARG A 257 -25.67 5.49 11.78
CA ARG A 257 -25.32 6.47 10.75
C ARG A 257 -26.59 7.23 10.38
N GLY A 258 -26.67 8.49 10.80
CA GLY A 258 -27.89 9.28 10.66
C GLY A 258 -29.12 8.62 11.31
N PRO A 259 -30.34 9.06 10.97
CA PRO A 259 -31.59 8.51 11.50
C PRO A 259 -31.91 7.09 11.01
N SER A 260 -31.23 6.59 9.98
CA SER A 260 -31.44 5.27 9.36
C SER A 260 -30.43 4.19 9.78
N GLY A 261 -29.62 4.45 10.80
CA GLY A 261 -28.61 3.52 11.29
C GLY A 261 -29.18 2.22 11.90
N LEU A 262 -28.46 1.11 11.70
CA LEU A 262 -28.72 -0.18 12.37
C LEU A 262 -28.35 -0.11 13.87
N ASN A 263 -29.34 0.23 14.70
CA ASN A 263 -29.13 0.38 16.15
C ASN A 263 -28.69 -0.91 16.87
N LYS A 264 -28.93 -2.10 16.31
CA LYS A 264 -28.45 -3.40 16.84
C LYS A 264 -28.53 -4.45 15.72
N GLY A 265 -27.39 -4.97 15.28
CA GLY A 265 -27.34 -5.98 14.21
C GLY A 265 -26.65 -7.25 14.67
N ASP A 266 -27.19 -8.40 14.26
CA ASP A 266 -26.41 -9.64 14.23
C ASP A 266 -25.38 -9.60 13.10
N GLU A 267 -24.50 -10.61 13.03
CA GLU A 267 -23.44 -10.67 12.01
C GLU A 267 -23.99 -10.60 10.59
N ARG A 268 -25.14 -11.24 10.34
CA ARG A 268 -25.78 -11.27 9.02
C ARG A 268 -26.32 -9.89 8.62
N SER A 269 -26.88 -9.15 9.56
CA SER A 269 -27.37 -7.78 9.35
C SER A 269 -26.22 -6.82 9.07
N LEU A 270 -25.09 -6.97 9.77
CA LEU A 270 -23.87 -6.19 9.51
C LEU A 270 -23.29 -6.52 8.12
N TYR A 271 -23.19 -7.80 7.78
CA TYR A 271 -22.74 -8.23 6.47
C TYR A 271 -23.60 -7.63 5.34
N ARG A 272 -24.93 -7.68 5.49
CA ARG A 272 -25.87 -7.08 4.55
C ARG A 272 -25.67 -5.57 4.44
N TYR A 273 -25.59 -4.88 5.58
CA TYR A 273 -25.33 -3.44 5.62
C TYR A 273 -24.08 -3.05 4.82
N PHE A 274 -22.95 -3.72 5.08
CA PHE A 274 -21.70 -3.41 4.38
C PHE A 274 -21.78 -3.76 2.90
N SER A 275 -22.47 -4.84 2.54
CA SER A 275 -22.67 -5.27 1.15
C SER A 275 -23.48 -4.26 0.34
N ASP A 276 -24.42 -3.59 0.98
CA ASP A 276 -25.31 -2.60 0.36
C ASP A 276 -24.65 -1.21 0.24
N LEU A 277 -23.52 -0.95 0.90
CA LEU A 277 -22.81 0.33 0.79
C LEU A 277 -22.30 0.59 -0.62
N GLN A 278 -22.33 1.83 -1.06
CA GLN A 278 -21.85 2.25 -2.38
C GLN A 278 -20.84 3.40 -2.23
N GLY A 279 -19.90 3.47 -3.18
CA GLY A 279 -18.90 4.53 -3.25
C GLY A 279 -18.07 4.67 -1.97
N LEU A 280 -17.93 5.89 -1.46
CA LEU A 280 -17.11 6.22 -0.29
C LEU A 280 -17.96 6.58 0.92
N GLY A 281 -17.51 6.16 2.09
CA GLY A 281 -18.01 6.66 3.36
C GLY A 281 -17.13 6.21 4.50
N GLY A 282 -17.51 6.51 5.75
CA GLY A 282 -16.70 6.06 6.88
C GLY A 282 -17.42 5.88 8.20
N LEU A 283 -16.71 5.24 9.12
CA LEU A 283 -17.16 4.87 10.45
C LEU A 283 -16.09 5.22 11.50
N THR A 284 -16.50 5.93 12.55
CA THR A 284 -15.70 6.07 13.75
C THR A 284 -15.98 4.90 14.69
N ILE A 285 -14.93 4.26 15.20
CA ILE A 285 -15.00 3.14 16.12
C ILE A 285 -14.86 3.68 17.55
N ALA A 286 -15.85 3.41 18.41
CA ALA A 286 -15.81 3.89 19.80
C ALA A 286 -14.76 3.15 20.65
N THR A 287 -13.87 3.91 21.29
CA THR A 287 -12.73 3.43 22.10
C THR A 287 -13.11 2.85 23.47
N GLN A 288 -14.30 3.16 24.00
CA GLN A 288 -14.81 2.64 25.30
C GLN A 288 -14.96 1.11 25.37
N THR A 289 -14.63 0.39 24.30
CA THR A 289 -14.65 -1.07 24.24
C THR A 289 -13.36 -1.74 24.72
N TRP A 290 -12.27 -0.98 24.89
CA TRP A 290 -10.93 -1.56 25.08
C TRP A 290 -10.30 -1.32 26.46
N VAL A 291 -10.83 -0.39 27.26
CA VAL A 291 -10.19 0.09 28.50
C VAL A 291 -10.39 -0.86 29.70
N GLU A 292 -11.19 -1.92 29.58
CA GLU A 292 -11.48 -2.87 30.68
C GLU A 292 -10.98 -4.30 30.44
N SER A 293 -9.74 -4.48 29.97
CA SER A 293 -9.08 -5.80 29.96
C SER A 293 -7.80 -5.77 30.81
N PRO A 294 -7.81 -6.28 32.07
CA PRO A 294 -6.66 -6.25 32.98
C PRO A 294 -5.52 -7.24 32.64
N SER A 295 -5.42 -7.72 31.41
CA SER A 295 -4.40 -8.71 31.03
C SER A 295 -3.92 -8.40 29.62
N GLY A 296 -2.64 -8.05 29.48
CA GLY A 296 -1.98 -7.62 28.25
C GLY A 296 -2.09 -8.58 27.07
N LEU A 297 -3.27 -8.61 26.44
CA LEU A 297 -3.54 -9.28 25.18
C LEU A 297 -3.55 -8.22 24.07
N THR A 298 -2.64 -8.44 23.13
CA THR A 298 -2.40 -7.72 21.88
C THR A 298 -3.65 -7.72 20.96
N PRO A 299 -3.68 -6.89 19.90
CA PRO A 299 -4.90 -6.58 19.15
C PRO A 299 -5.37 -7.77 18.30
N SER A 300 -6.19 -8.64 18.90
CA SER A 300 -6.76 -9.83 18.23
C SER A 300 -8.27 -9.71 17.98
N ILE A 301 -8.99 -8.81 18.66
CA ILE A 301 -10.47 -8.87 18.64
C ILE A 301 -11.10 -8.20 17.41
N LEU A 302 -10.34 -7.39 16.64
CA LEU A 302 -10.69 -7.03 15.25
C LEU A 302 -9.95 -7.87 14.20
N LYS A 303 -9.07 -8.80 14.62
CA LYS A 303 -8.57 -9.90 13.77
C LYS A 303 -9.49 -11.14 13.83
N CYS A 304 -10.36 -11.27 14.84
CA CYS A 304 -11.11 -12.51 15.08
C CYS A 304 -12.48 -12.62 14.37
N SER A 305 -13.01 -11.57 13.74
CA SER A 305 -14.19 -11.69 12.86
C SER A 305 -13.86 -11.77 11.37
N THR A 306 -12.56 -11.69 11.01
CA THR A 306 -12.08 -11.96 9.64
C THR A 306 -11.30 -13.27 9.53
N SER A 307 -10.87 -13.87 10.65
CA SER A 307 -10.22 -15.19 10.66
C SER A 307 -11.19 -16.39 10.66
N SER A 308 -12.50 -16.16 10.69
CA SER A 308 -13.52 -17.22 10.51
C SER A 308 -14.05 -17.30 9.07
N LEU A 309 -13.41 -16.60 8.11
CA LEU A 309 -13.76 -16.65 6.69
C LEU A 309 -12.60 -17.15 5.80
N THR A 310 -11.59 -17.76 6.39
CA THR A 310 -10.53 -18.48 5.67
C THR A 310 -10.48 -19.91 6.17
N THR A 311 -10.57 -20.88 5.24
CA THR A 311 -10.79 -22.34 5.42
C THR A 311 -12.28 -22.66 5.58
N THR A 312 -13.03 -23.17 4.58
CA THR A 312 -12.75 -24.30 3.67
C THR A 312 -13.58 -24.12 2.39
N PHE A 313 -12.95 -24.15 1.22
CA PHE A 313 -13.63 -24.50 -0.03
C PHE A 313 -12.75 -25.52 -0.75
N GLY A 314 -13.16 -26.79 -0.63
CA GLY A 314 -13.28 -27.63 -1.81
C GLY A 314 -14.58 -27.30 -2.54
#